data_AF-A0A6G7J084-F1
#
_entry.id   AF-A0A6G7J084-F1
#
_cell.length_a   1.000
_cell.length_b   1.000
_cell.length_c   1.000
_cell.angle_alpha   90.00
_cell.angle_beta   90.00
_cell.angle_gamma   90.00
#
_symmetry.space_group_name_H-M   'P 1'
#
loop_
_entity.id
_entity.type
_entity.pdbx_description
1 polymer ?
#
loop_
_entity_poly.entity_id
_entity_poly.type
_entity_poly.pdbx_seq_one_letter_code
_entity_poly.pdbx_strand_id
1 'polypeptide(L)'
;MDLEAIFWGYLPIIIALIEIYISIKLSIKNGTFFQWTFTVLICGLNVLAIYILARILLGAWPTYMPHFAILISTVFLGGQYSTNNYKFK
;
A
#
# COMPACT_ATOMS: atom_id res chain seq x y z
N MET A 1 -23.27 10.28 -2.15
CA MET A 1 -21.82 10.30 -2.40
C MET A 1 -21.61 9.94 -3.85
N ASP A 2 -20.83 10.72 -4.59
CA ASP A 2 -20.66 10.47 -6.02
C ASP A 2 -19.93 9.15 -6.25
N LEU A 3 -20.36 8.34 -7.23
CA LEU A 3 -19.74 7.04 -7.51
C LEU A 3 -18.25 7.22 -7.84
N GLU A 4 -17.90 8.34 -8.47
CA GLU A 4 -16.52 8.69 -8.78
C GLU A 4 -15.65 8.78 -7.52
N ALA A 5 -16.11 9.46 -6.46
CA ALA A 5 -15.37 9.57 -5.21
C ALA A 5 -15.18 8.21 -4.51
N ILE A 6 -16.15 7.28 -4.67
CA ILE A 6 -16.05 5.92 -4.15
C ILE A 6 -14.92 5.17 -4.86
N PHE A 7 -14.97 5.10 -6.18
CA PHE A 7 -14.04 4.29 -6.97
C PHE A 7 -12.63 4.88 -7.06
N TRP A 8 -12.51 6.20 -7.15
CA TRP A 8 -11.22 6.88 -7.32
C TRP A 8 -10.60 7.40 -6.02
N GLY A 9 -11.36 7.41 -4.92
CA GLY A 9 -10.90 7.89 -3.62
C GLY A 9 -10.89 6.80 -2.56
N TYR A 10 -12.09 6.42 -2.11
CA TYR A 10 -12.24 5.52 -0.95
C TYR A 10 -11.74 4.10 -1.21
N LEU A 11 -11.99 3.54 -2.39
CA LEU A 11 -11.56 2.18 -2.72
C LEU A 11 -10.02 2.03 -2.71
N PRO A 12 -9.24 2.93 -3.37
CA PRO A 12 -7.78 2.93 -3.25
C PRO A 12 -7.27 3.08 -1.81
N ILE A 13 -7.92 3.89 -0.97
CA ILE A 13 -7.56 4.02 0.46
C ILE A 13 -7.71 2.67 1.18
N ILE A 14 -8.81 1.95 0.93
CA ILE A 14 -9.04 0.63 1.53
C ILE A 14 -7.97 -0.36 1.09
N ILE A 15 -7.63 -0.38 -0.20
CA ILE A 15 -6.57 -1.24 -0.75
C ILE A 15 -5.23 -0.93 -0.07
N ALA A 16 -4.86 0.35 0.04
CA ALA A 16 -3.63 0.78 0.69
C ALA A 16 -3.54 0.32 2.17
N LEU A 17 -4.65 0.41 2.92
CA LEU A 17 -4.71 -0.08 4.30
C LEU A 17 -4.54 -1.60 4.40
N ILE A 18 -5.14 -2.36 3.47
CA ILE A 18 -4.98 -3.81 3.40
C ILE A 18 -3.53 -4.19 3.12
N GLU A 19 -2.87 -3.52 2.18
CA GLU A 19 -1.46 -3.78 1.87
C GLU A 19 -0.54 -3.54 3.07
N ILE A 20 -0.73 -2.41 3.77
CA ILE A 20 -0.01 -2.10 5.02
C ILE A 20 -0.18 -3.24 6.03
N TYR A 21 -1.43 -3.65 6.27
CA TYR A 21 -1.73 -4.71 7.24
C TYR A 21 -1.06 -6.04 6.87
N ILE A 22 -1.17 -6.47 5.62
CA ILE A 22 -0.56 -7.73 5.15
C ILE A 22 0.96 -7.65 5.26
N SER A 23 1.57 -6.53 4.88
CA SER A 23 3.03 -6.35 4.91
C SER A 23 3.59 -6.44 6.33
N ILE A 24 2.94 -5.77 7.29
CA ILE A 24 3.29 -5.83 8.71
C ILE A 24 3.16 -7.27 9.22
N LYS A 25 2.06 -7.96 8.90
CA LYS A 25 1.83 -9.35 9.30
C LYS A 25 2.93 -10.29 8.78
N LEU A 26 3.35 -10.13 7.52
CA LEU A 26 4.43 -10.91 6.91
C LEU A 26 5.77 -10.66 7.62
N SER A 27 6.06 -9.41 7.98
CA SER A 27 7.31 -9.05 8.64
C SER A 27 7.40 -9.53 10.08
N ILE A 28 6.30 -9.46 10.83
CA ILE A 28 6.22 -10.03 12.18
C ILE A 28 6.45 -11.55 12.13
N LYS A 29 5.88 -12.25 11.13
CA LYS A 29 6.05 -13.70 10.99
C LYS A 29 7.50 -14.13 10.72
N ASN A 30 8.22 -13.39 9.87
CA ASN A 30 9.56 -13.78 9.40
C ASN A 30 10.74 -13.12 10.13
N GLY A 31 10.53 -11.91 10.64
CA GLY A 31 11.52 -11.13 11.38
C GLY A 31 12.80 -10.77 10.63
N THR A 32 12.89 -10.96 9.31
CA THR A 32 14.14 -10.68 8.58
C THR A 32 14.28 -9.20 8.24
N PHE A 33 15.53 -8.73 8.18
CA PHE A 33 15.84 -7.35 7.77
C PHE A 33 15.23 -6.97 6.41
N PHE A 34 15.29 -7.89 5.43
CA PHE A 34 14.66 -7.68 4.12
C PHE A 34 13.13 -7.48 4.22
N GLN A 35 12.45 -8.26 5.06
CA GLN A 35 11.00 -8.14 5.24
C GLN A 35 10.63 -6.79 5.85
N TRP A 36 11.38 -6.34 6.85
CA TRP A 36 11.19 -5.01 7.43
C TRP A 36 11.50 -3.88 6.45
N THR A 37 12.51 -4.04 5.59
CA THR A 37 12.82 -3.05 4.54
C THR A 37 11.64 -2.91 3.57
N PHE A 38 11.08 -4.02 3.09
CA PHE A 38 9.88 -3.99 2.25
C PHE A 38 8.70 -3.34 2.98
N THR A 39 8.48 -3.65 4.25
CA THR A 39 7.39 -3.04 5.04
C THR A 39 7.54 -1.53 5.16
N VAL A 40 8.75 -1.02 5.41
CA VAL A 40 8.96 0.44 5.47
C VAL A 40 8.63 1.10 4.13
N LEU A 41 9.03 0.50 3.01
CA LEU A 41 8.72 1.01 1.67
C LEU A 41 7.21 0.96 1.37
N ILE A 42 6.56 -0.17 1.66
CA ILE A 42 5.12 -0.37 1.46
C ILE A 42 4.32 0.61 2.33
N CYS A 43 4.66 0.75 3.61
CA CYS A 43 4.01 1.70 4.51
C CYS A 43 4.23 3.14 4.05
N GLY A 44 5.45 3.51 3.66
CA GLY A 44 5.75 4.86 3.19
C GLY A 44 4.94 5.24 1.95
N LEU A 45 4.89 4.35 0.95
CA LEU A 45 4.13 4.56 -0.28
C LEU A 45 2.62 4.64 -0.01
N ASN A 46 2.07 3.72 0.77
CA ASN A 46 0.64 3.69 1.05
C ASN A 46 0.17 4.84 1.95
N VAL A 47 0.95 5.23 2.97
CA VAL A 47 0.62 6.39 3.81
C VAL A 47 0.65 7.67 2.97
N LEU A 48 1.64 7.84 2.10
CA LEU A 48 1.68 8.97 1.17
C LEU A 48 0.50 8.96 0.22
N ALA A 49 0.13 7.80 -0.34
CA ALA A 49 -1.01 7.67 -1.23
C ALA A 49 -2.33 8.02 -0.52
N ILE A 50 -2.55 7.49 0.69
CA ILE A 50 -3.73 7.80 1.52
C ILE A 50 -3.79 9.29 1.82
N TYR A 51 -2.66 9.90 2.18
CA TYR A 51 -2.60 11.35 2.42
C TYR A 51 -3.04 12.14 1.18
N ILE A 52 -2.50 11.83 0.00
CA ILE A 52 -2.87 12.53 -1.25
C ILE A 52 -4.35 12.30 -1.58
N LEU A 53 -4.86 11.08 -1.47
CA LEU A 53 -6.27 10.76 -1.72
C LEU A 53 -7.21 11.50 -0.76
N ALA A 54 -6.85 11.58 0.53
CA ALA A 54 -7.61 12.35 1.50
C ALA A 54 -7.65 13.85 1.11
N ARG A 55 -6.54 14.41 0.62
CA ARG A 55 -6.52 15.80 0.13
C ARG A 55 -7.39 15.98 -1.12
N ILE A 56 -7.38 15.03 -2.05
CA ILE A 56 -8.25 15.05 -3.25
C ILE A 56 -9.73 15.03 -2.84
N LEU A 57 -10.10 14.17 -1.89
CA LEU A 57 -11.47 14.11 -1.35
C LEU A 57 -11.91 15.40 -0.64
N LEU A 58 -10.96 16.21 -0.16
CA LEU A 58 -11.19 17.54 0.42
C LEU A 58 -11.15 18.67 -0.62
N GLY A 59 -11.11 18.35 -1.93
CA GLY A 59 -11.15 19.33 -3.02
C GLY A 59 -9.80 19.76 -3.58
N ALA A 60 -8.70 19.06 -3.27
CA ALA A 60 -7.43 19.29 -3.94
C ALA A 60 -7.46 18.82 -5.40
N TRP A 61 -6.50 19.30 -6.20
CA TRP A 61 -6.40 18.95 -7.61
C TRP A 61 -6.24 17.43 -7.83
N PRO A 62 -7.07 16.80 -8.67
CA PRO A 62 -7.00 15.36 -8.90
C PRO A 62 -5.70 14.96 -9.59
N THR A 63 -5.12 13.84 -9.16
CA THR A 63 -3.90 13.28 -9.74
C THR A 63 -3.91 11.76 -9.65
N TYR A 64 -3.26 11.11 -10.62
CA TYR A 64 -3.05 9.66 -10.64
C TYR A 64 -1.89 9.19 -9.76
N MET A 65 -1.09 10.12 -9.21
CA MET A 65 0.05 9.81 -8.34
C MET A 65 -0.24 8.80 -7.21
N PRO A 66 -1.31 8.93 -6.40
CA PRO A 66 -1.57 7.96 -5.33
C PRO A 66 -1.86 6.55 -5.87
N HIS A 67 -2.49 6.44 -7.05
CA HIS A 67 -2.77 5.14 -7.67
C HIS A 67 -1.48 4.46 -8.14
N PHE A 68 -0.54 5.23 -8.72
CA PHE A 68 0.78 4.70 -9.07
C PHE A 68 1.59 4.30 -7.83
N ALA A 69 1.53 5.07 -6.75
CA ALA A 69 2.18 4.73 -5.49
C ALA A 69 1.65 3.42 -4.90
N ILE A 70 0.33 3.21 -4.93
CA ILE A 70 -0.31 1.95 -4.53
C ILE A 70 0.14 0.81 -5.44
N LEU A 71 0.14 0.99 -6.76
CA LEU A 71 0.60 -0.04 -7.70
C LEU A 71 2.05 -0.49 -7.44
N ILE A 72 2.96 0.46 -7.22
CA ILE A 72 4.36 0.15 -6.87
C ILE A 72 4.43 -0.60 -5.54
N SER A 73 3.63 -0.18 -4.56
CA SER A 73 3.51 -0.88 -3.28
C SER A 73 3.01 -2.31 -3.45
N THR A 74 2.01 -2.55 -4.30
CA THR A 74 1.53 -3.91 -4.62
C THR A 74 2.65 -4.79 -5.18
N VAL A 75 3.50 -4.25 -6.06
CA VAL A 75 4.66 -4.98 -6.61
C VAL A 75 5.66 -5.35 -5.51
N PHE A 76 5.94 -4.42 -4.59
CA PHE A 76 6.79 -4.70 -3.43
C PHE A 76 6.20 -5.73 -2.49
N LEU A 77 4.88 -5.70 -2.26
CA LEU A 77 4.19 -6.71 -1.45
C LEU A 77 4.30 -8.10 -2.10
N GLY A 78 4.18 -8.19 -3.43
CA GLY A 78 4.43 -9.42 -4.18
C GLY A 78 5.85 -9.96 -3.99
N GLY A 79 6.87 -9.09 -4.05
CA GLY A 79 8.26 -9.45 -3.77
C GLY A 79 8.47 -9.92 -2.32
N GLN A 80 7.88 -9.22 -1.35
CA GLN A 80 7.90 -9.58 0.06
C GLN A 80 7.24 -10.96 0.30
N TYR A 81 6.14 -11.25 -0.39
CA TYR A 81 5.46 -12.54 -0.31
C TYR A 81 6.29 -13.68 -0.92
N SER A 82 6.93 -13.45 -2.07
CA SER A 82 7.80 -14.43 -2.72
C SER A 82 8.98 -14.82 -1.81
N THR A 83 9.68 -13.83 -1.24
CA THR A 83 10.81 -14.08 -0.32
C THR A 83 10.40 -14.80 0.97
N ASN A 84 9.19 -14.57 1.46
CA ASN A 84 8.62 -15.30 2.59
C ASN A 84 8.50 -16.82 2.28
N ASN A 85 7.96 -17.18 1.12
CA ASN A 85 7.73 -18.59 0.76
C ASN A 85 9.01 -19.40 0.56
N TYR A 86 10.11 -18.76 0.13
CA TYR A 86 11.40 -19.45 0.00
C TYR A 86 12.00 -19.89 1.34
N LYS A 87 11.62 -19.29 2.48
CA LYS A 87 12.09 -19.69 3.81
C LYS A 87 11.42 -20.95 4.36
N PHE A 88 10.30 -21.37 3.76
CA PHE A 88 9.50 -22.52 4.22
C PHE A 88 9.54 -23.72 3.25
N LYS A 89 10.43 -23.70 2.25
CA LYS A 89 10.82 -24.86 1.44
C LYS A 89 12.19 -25.34 1.87
#